data_AF-A0A830GWD9-F1
#
_entry.id   AF-A0A830GWD9-F1
#
_cell.length_a   1.000
_cell.length_b   1.000
_cell.length_c   1.000
_cell.angle_alpha   90.00
_cell.angle_beta   90.00
_cell.angle_gamma   90.00
#
_symmetry.space_group_name_H-M   'P 1'
#
loop_
_entity.id
_entity.type
_entity.pdbx_description
1 polymer ?
#
loop_
_entity_poly.entity_id
_entity_poly.type
_entity_poly.pdbx_seq_one_letter_code
_entity_poly.pdbx_strand_id
1 'polypeptide(L)'
;MYRRTYAIGNLQMLVKMYSAAQLDLVRMFKAVKKGNSYEVPLENLPWATVIDLGQQYRLISDGKPLTLTNASLTKMPHGTELIVGFLASDGNIYGSSIGVGRPMFKCRRTPLERPLDLWDAPGNISMPQVQAIVEDLAYAESINVSAPVKCVEDPNLETRKLVVYSWLVSILDKATIDLTKSELTYI
;
A
#
# COMPACT_ATOMS: atom_id res chain seq x y z
N MET A 1 -13.02 -15.20 7.82
CA MET A 1 -12.31 -13.99 8.27
C MET A 1 -10.81 -14.27 8.12
N TYR A 2 -10.21 -13.69 7.09
CA TYR A 2 -8.82 -13.92 6.69
C TYR A 2 -7.87 -13.33 7.74
N ARG A 3 -6.59 -13.77 7.75
CA ARG A 3 -5.55 -13.42 8.74
C ARG A 3 -5.68 -11.98 9.27
N ARG A 4 -5.53 -11.77 10.58
CA ARG A 4 -5.63 -10.43 11.17
C ARG A 4 -4.29 -9.68 11.21
N THR A 5 -3.19 -10.42 11.11
CA THR A 5 -1.84 -9.87 10.99
C THR A 5 -1.31 -10.12 9.59
N TYR A 6 -0.78 -9.06 8.97
CA TYR A 6 -0.26 -9.09 7.62
C TYR A 6 1.20 -8.65 7.61
N ALA A 7 2.05 -9.44 6.95
CA ALA A 7 3.38 -8.99 6.60
C ALA A 7 3.29 -7.96 5.49
N ILE A 8 4.11 -6.91 5.58
CA ILE A 8 4.21 -5.88 4.54
C ILE A 8 5.29 -6.34 3.57
N GLY A 9 4.87 -6.63 2.35
CA GLY A 9 5.72 -7.21 1.31
C GLY A 9 6.00 -8.71 1.48
N ASN A 10 6.44 -9.33 0.39
CA ASN A 10 6.78 -10.74 0.29
C ASN A 10 8.26 -10.91 -0.09
N LEU A 11 9.10 -10.99 0.94
CA LEU A 11 10.55 -11.15 0.79
C LEU A 11 10.94 -12.36 -0.08
N GLN A 12 10.22 -13.47 -0.01
CA GLN A 12 10.52 -14.65 -0.83
C GLN A 12 10.26 -14.38 -2.32
N MET A 13 9.22 -13.62 -2.65
CA MET A 13 8.95 -13.18 -4.03
C MET A 13 10.01 -12.20 -4.52
N LEU A 14 10.52 -11.32 -3.65
CA LEU A 14 11.62 -10.41 -4.00
C LEU A 14 12.91 -11.15 -4.35
N VAL A 15 13.32 -12.11 -3.51
CA VAL A 15 14.51 -12.94 -3.78
C VAL A 15 14.38 -13.69 -5.11
N LYS A 16 13.19 -14.21 -5.40
CA LYS A 16 12.89 -14.87 -6.67
C LYS A 16 12.95 -13.91 -7.86
N MET A 17 12.61 -12.63 -7.66
CA MET A 17 12.65 -11.62 -8.72
C MET A 17 14.07 -11.43 -9.30
N TYR A 18 15.11 -11.52 -8.46
CA TYR A 18 16.50 -11.37 -8.91
C TYR A 18 17.09 -12.60 -9.61
N SER A 19 16.45 -13.77 -9.50
CA SER A 19 17.01 -15.06 -9.93
C SER A 19 16.21 -15.79 -10.99
N ALA A 20 15.03 -15.26 -11.38
CA ALA A 20 14.12 -15.92 -12.31
C ALA A 20 14.10 -15.28 -13.70
N ALA A 21 13.76 -16.07 -14.72
CA ALA A 21 13.59 -15.59 -16.08
C ALA A 21 12.28 -14.76 -16.21
N GLN A 22 12.21 -13.91 -17.23
CA GLN A 22 11.08 -13.00 -17.46
C GLN A 22 9.72 -13.72 -17.49
N LEU A 23 9.61 -14.85 -18.20
CA LEU A 23 8.36 -15.63 -18.28
C LEU A 23 7.92 -16.19 -16.92
N ASP A 24 8.89 -16.55 -16.06
CA ASP A 24 8.61 -17.05 -14.72
C ASP A 24 8.08 -15.91 -13.84
N LEU A 25 8.59 -14.69 -13.99
CA LEU A 25 8.08 -13.52 -13.27
C LEU A 25 6.68 -13.12 -13.74
N VAL A 26 6.41 -13.18 -15.04
CA VAL A 26 5.05 -12.96 -15.58
C VAL A 26 4.07 -13.93 -14.92
N ARG A 27 4.42 -15.22 -14.82
CA ARG A 27 3.56 -16.23 -14.19
C ARG A 27 3.44 -16.00 -12.68
N MET A 28 4.55 -15.73 -12.00
CA MET A 28 4.63 -15.56 -10.56
C MET A 28 3.81 -14.37 -10.06
N PHE A 29 3.93 -13.23 -10.74
CA PHE A 29 3.20 -12.01 -10.42
C PHE A 29 1.85 -11.91 -11.12
N LYS A 30 1.45 -12.95 -11.87
CA LYS A 30 0.22 -12.99 -12.68
C LYS A 30 0.08 -11.74 -13.56
N ALA A 31 1.18 -11.34 -14.19
CA ALA A 31 1.23 -10.15 -15.02
C ALA A 31 0.33 -10.32 -16.24
N VAL A 32 -0.39 -9.25 -16.60
CA VAL A 32 -1.34 -9.23 -17.72
C VAL A 32 -0.67 -8.58 -18.92
N LYS A 33 -0.81 -9.19 -20.10
CA LYS A 33 -0.27 -8.62 -21.34
C LYS A 33 -0.97 -7.32 -21.69
N LYS A 34 -0.21 -6.25 -21.94
CA LYS A 34 -0.69 -4.91 -22.31
C LYS A 34 0.17 -4.38 -23.45
N GLY A 35 -0.35 -4.49 -24.68
CA GLY A 35 0.44 -4.20 -25.88
C GLY A 35 1.65 -5.12 -26.00
N ASN A 36 2.85 -4.51 -25.98
CA ASN A 36 4.14 -5.21 -26.11
C ASN A 36 4.81 -5.51 -24.75
N SER A 37 4.17 -5.17 -23.63
CA SER A 37 4.68 -5.43 -22.28
C SER A 37 3.71 -6.26 -21.43
N TYR A 38 4.13 -6.60 -20.21
CA TYR A 38 3.33 -7.26 -19.19
C TYR A 38 3.22 -6.36 -17.96
N GLU A 39 2.00 -6.07 -17.51
CA GLU A 39 1.76 -5.23 -16.32
C GLU A 39 1.38 -6.10 -15.12
N VAL A 40 2.10 -5.94 -14.00
CA VAL A 40 1.81 -6.67 -12.75
C VAL A 40 0.64 -6.00 -12.02
N PRO A 41 -0.44 -6.71 -11.66
CA PRO A 41 -1.50 -6.14 -10.84
C PRO A 41 -0.99 -5.69 -9.46
N LEU A 42 -1.52 -4.59 -8.92
CA LEU A 42 -1.16 -4.06 -7.59
C LEU A 42 -1.24 -5.14 -6.49
N GLU A 43 -2.23 -6.04 -6.56
CA GLU A 43 -2.42 -7.09 -5.55
C GLU A 43 -1.29 -8.13 -5.52
N ASN A 44 -0.50 -8.21 -6.59
CA ASN A 44 0.59 -9.17 -6.73
C ASN A 44 1.96 -8.49 -6.60
N LEU A 45 2.04 -7.18 -6.34
CA LEU A 45 3.31 -6.51 -6.13
C LEU A 45 3.97 -7.01 -4.82
N PRO A 46 5.25 -7.40 -4.85
CA PRO A 46 5.89 -8.02 -3.71
C PRO A 46 6.28 -7.04 -2.59
N TRP A 47 6.02 -5.74 -2.73
CA TRP A 47 6.22 -4.71 -1.69
C TRP A 47 4.90 -4.04 -1.26
N ALA A 48 3.77 -4.52 -1.78
CA ALA A 48 2.45 -4.09 -1.36
C ALA A 48 1.70 -5.28 -0.75
N THR A 49 0.89 -4.99 0.25
CA THR A 49 -0.06 -5.92 0.83
C THR A 49 -1.44 -5.32 0.63
N VAL A 50 -2.27 -5.99 -0.17
CA VAL A 50 -3.65 -5.59 -0.45
C VAL A 50 -4.61 -6.47 0.34
N ILE A 51 -5.48 -5.83 1.11
CA ILE A 51 -6.40 -6.46 2.04
C ILE A 51 -7.83 -6.15 1.58
N ASP A 52 -8.60 -7.18 1.25
CA ASP A 52 -10.04 -7.02 0.94
C ASP A 52 -10.80 -6.76 2.24
N LEU A 53 -11.54 -5.65 2.28
CA LEU A 53 -12.37 -5.24 3.42
C LEU A 53 -13.69 -6.03 3.49
N GLY A 54 -14.01 -6.82 2.48
CA GLY A 54 -15.19 -7.68 2.42
C GLY A 54 -16.47 -6.98 1.96
N GLN A 55 -16.49 -5.65 1.95
CA GLN A 55 -17.59 -4.83 1.45
C GLN A 55 -17.07 -3.49 0.91
N GLN A 56 -17.95 -2.77 0.22
CA GLN A 56 -17.66 -1.46 -0.37
C GLN A 56 -17.97 -0.36 0.64
N TYR A 57 -17.05 0.60 0.75
CA TYR A 57 -17.13 1.77 1.61
C TYR A 57 -16.98 3.02 0.74
N ARG A 58 -17.57 4.14 1.16
CA ARG A 58 -17.19 5.43 0.62
C ARG A 58 -15.92 5.90 1.32
N LEU A 59 -15.06 6.64 0.63
CA LEU A 59 -13.95 7.31 1.31
C LEU A 59 -14.43 8.40 2.26
N ILE A 60 -15.56 9.03 1.95
CA ILE A 60 -16.18 10.07 2.76
C ILE A 60 -17.68 9.77 2.89
N SER A 61 -18.20 9.77 4.11
CA SER A 61 -19.64 9.64 4.40
C SER A 61 -20.05 10.78 5.34
N ASP A 62 -21.08 11.52 4.96
CA ASP A 62 -21.60 12.66 5.75
C ASP A 62 -20.52 13.66 6.17
N GLY A 63 -19.57 13.93 5.27
CA GLY A 63 -18.44 14.84 5.49
C GLY A 63 -17.32 14.28 6.37
N LYS A 64 -17.43 13.02 6.83
CA LYS A 64 -16.41 12.34 7.65
C LYS A 64 -15.59 11.36 6.80
N PRO A 65 -14.27 11.33 6.92
CA PRO A 65 -13.43 10.35 6.24
C PRO A 65 -13.65 8.95 6.79
N LEU A 66 -13.51 7.96 5.91
CA LEU A 66 -13.26 6.59 6.31
C LEU A 66 -11.90 6.52 7.02
N THR A 67 -11.92 5.96 8.22
CA THR A 67 -10.74 5.82 9.07
C THR A 67 -10.62 4.38 9.56
N LEU A 68 -9.43 3.84 9.37
CA LEU A 68 -8.96 2.63 10.04
C LEU A 68 -8.41 3.04 11.41
N THR A 69 -9.09 2.67 12.48
CA THR A 69 -8.67 2.98 13.85
C THR A 69 -7.93 1.81 14.48
N ASN A 70 -7.04 2.10 15.43
CA ASN A 70 -6.35 1.09 16.26
C ASN A 70 -5.63 -0.01 15.46
N ALA A 71 -5.16 0.30 14.24
CA ALA A 71 -4.25 -0.58 13.53
C ALA A 71 -2.88 -0.52 14.23
N SER A 72 -2.21 -1.67 14.35
CA SER A 72 -0.91 -1.72 15.02
C SER A 72 0.22 -1.97 14.04
N LEU A 73 1.24 -1.12 14.08
CA LEU A 73 2.52 -1.31 13.43
C LEU A 73 3.55 -1.73 14.48
N THR A 74 3.60 -3.02 14.78
CA THR A 74 4.45 -3.59 15.85
C THR A 74 5.94 -3.42 15.58
N LYS A 75 6.35 -3.31 14.31
CA LYS A 75 7.75 -3.08 13.93
C LYS A 75 7.83 -2.32 12.62
N MET A 76 8.58 -1.23 12.63
CA MET A 76 8.93 -0.46 11.44
C MET A 76 10.46 -0.30 11.37
N PRO A 77 11.14 -0.86 10.34
CA PRO A 77 12.58 -0.73 10.22
C PRO A 77 12.99 0.74 10.03
N HIS A 78 14.13 1.12 10.62
CA HIS A 78 14.68 2.47 10.41
C HIS A 78 14.88 2.77 8.93
N GLY A 79 14.59 4.02 8.53
CA GLY A 79 14.68 4.47 7.13
C GLY A 79 13.52 4.05 6.24
N THR A 80 12.58 3.24 6.74
CA THR A 80 11.38 2.85 5.97
C THR A 80 10.37 3.99 5.97
N GLU A 81 9.64 4.12 4.86
CA GLU A 81 8.41 4.90 4.76
C GLU A 81 7.29 3.94 4.33
N LEU A 82 6.22 3.89 5.11
CA LEU A 82 5.06 3.05 4.84
C LEU A 82 3.90 3.92 4.35
N ILE A 83 3.22 3.48 3.31
CA ILE A 83 1.96 4.08 2.89
C ILE A 83 0.86 3.10 3.28
N VAL A 84 -0.05 3.56 4.14
CA VAL A 84 -1.27 2.81 4.50
C VAL A 84 -2.44 3.62 3.99
N GLY A 85 -3.34 3.03 3.21
CA GLY A 85 -4.48 3.76 2.68
C GLY A 85 -5.47 2.91 1.92
N PHE A 86 -6.55 3.55 1.50
CA PHE A 86 -7.66 2.93 0.81
C PHE A 86 -7.48 3.06 -0.71
N LEU A 87 -7.47 1.94 -1.43
CA LEU A 87 -7.47 1.98 -2.91
C LEU A 87 -8.88 2.33 -3.38
N ALA A 88 -9.00 3.51 -3.96
CA ALA A 88 -10.26 4.08 -4.40
C ALA A 88 -10.63 3.67 -5.83
N SER A 89 -11.89 3.95 -6.19
CA SER A 89 -12.48 3.64 -7.49
C SER A 89 -11.83 4.37 -8.68
N ASP A 90 -11.12 5.46 -8.43
CA ASP A 90 -10.32 6.19 -9.43
C ASP A 90 -8.92 5.57 -9.67
N GLY A 91 -8.57 4.54 -8.91
CA GLY A 91 -7.28 3.85 -8.98
C GLY A 91 -6.18 4.48 -8.12
N ASN A 92 -6.45 5.52 -7.33
CA ASN A 92 -5.50 6.12 -6.40
C ASN A 92 -5.65 5.55 -4.98
N ILE A 93 -4.61 5.69 -4.17
CA ILE A 93 -4.62 5.31 -2.75
C ILE A 93 -4.75 6.56 -1.88
N TYR A 94 -5.73 6.58 -1.00
CA TYR A 94 -5.98 7.68 -0.09
C TYR A 94 -5.71 7.24 1.35
N GLY A 95 -4.79 7.91 2.04
CA GLY A 95 -4.46 7.51 3.41
C GLY A 95 -3.32 8.32 4.01
N SER A 96 -2.39 7.60 4.64
CA SER A 96 -1.29 8.21 5.37
C SER A 96 0.05 7.64 4.96
N SER A 97 1.06 8.51 4.94
CA SER A 97 2.45 8.10 4.93
C SER A 97 3.01 8.12 6.34
N ILE A 98 3.58 7.01 6.76
CA ILE A 98 4.07 6.79 8.11
C ILE A 98 5.57 6.63 8.02
N GLY A 99 6.27 7.52 8.72
CA GLY A 99 7.72 7.63 8.76
C GLY A 99 8.23 7.78 10.19
N VAL A 100 9.51 7.50 10.41
CA VAL A 100 10.20 7.81 11.68
C VAL A 100 10.50 9.32 11.78
N GLY A 101 10.40 10.07 10.66
CA GLY A 101 10.60 11.51 10.61
C GLY A 101 9.42 12.34 11.13
N ARG A 102 9.61 13.65 11.20
CA ARG A 102 8.52 14.59 11.57
C ARG A 102 7.51 14.70 10.42
N PRO A 103 6.20 14.69 10.70
CA PRO A 103 5.18 14.95 9.70
C PRO A 103 5.33 16.35 9.10
N MET A 104 5.35 16.45 7.77
CA MET A 104 5.53 17.73 7.08
C MET A 104 4.37 18.08 6.16
N PHE A 105 3.74 17.08 5.54
CA PHE A 105 2.74 17.27 4.50
C PHE A 105 1.37 16.78 4.96
N LYS A 106 0.34 17.62 4.76
CA LYS A 106 -1.07 17.22 4.95
C LYS A 106 -1.73 16.75 3.65
N CYS A 107 -1.05 16.97 2.54
CA CYS A 107 -1.50 16.61 1.20
C CYS A 107 -0.28 16.41 0.31
N ARG A 108 0.16 15.17 0.15
CA ARG A 108 1.27 14.82 -0.73
C ARG A 108 0.79 13.79 -1.74
N ARG A 109 1.01 14.07 -3.02
CA ARG A 109 0.86 13.08 -4.09
C ARG A 109 2.22 12.42 -4.29
N THR A 110 2.27 11.10 -4.17
CA THR A 110 3.51 10.33 -4.36
C THR A 110 3.21 9.10 -5.21
N PRO A 111 3.93 8.86 -6.32
CA PRO A 111 3.78 7.64 -7.08
C PRO A 111 4.27 6.45 -6.25
N LEU A 112 3.53 5.34 -6.25
CA LEU A 112 4.04 4.08 -5.72
C LEU A 112 5.02 3.50 -6.73
N GLU A 113 6.30 3.57 -6.39
CA GLU A 113 7.36 3.06 -7.25
C GLU A 113 7.81 1.66 -6.82
N ARG A 114 8.80 1.13 -7.53
CA ARG A 114 9.56 0.00 -7.05
C ARG A 114 10.49 0.49 -5.94
N PRO A 115 10.61 -0.23 -4.81
CA PRO A 115 11.68 0.02 -3.84
C PRO A 115 13.04 0.16 -4.55
N LEU A 116 13.86 1.09 -4.06
CA LEU A 116 15.15 1.48 -4.69
C LEU A 116 16.05 0.28 -5.01
N ASP A 117 16.03 -0.74 -4.16
CA ASP A 117 16.87 -1.94 -4.31
C ASP A 117 16.46 -2.82 -5.51
N LEU A 118 15.30 -2.57 -6.14
CA LEU A 118 14.65 -3.43 -7.14
C LEU A 118 14.59 -2.84 -8.55
N TRP A 119 15.39 -1.80 -8.83
CA TRP A 119 15.33 -1.08 -10.12
C TRP A 119 15.72 -1.94 -11.34
N ASP A 120 16.54 -2.97 -11.16
CA ASP A 120 17.02 -3.86 -12.22
C ASP A 120 16.04 -4.99 -12.62
N ALA A 121 14.72 -4.78 -12.51
CA ALA A 121 13.76 -5.80 -12.93
C ALA A 121 13.91 -6.12 -14.45
N PRO A 122 13.87 -7.40 -14.85
CA PRO A 122 14.13 -7.81 -16.22
C PRO A 122 13.10 -7.23 -17.21
N GLY A 123 13.58 -6.94 -18.42
CA GLY A 123 12.87 -6.15 -19.44
C GLY A 123 11.46 -6.65 -19.80
N ASN A 124 10.60 -5.69 -20.20
CA ASN A 124 9.20 -5.83 -20.64
C ASN A 124 8.15 -6.21 -19.58
N ILE A 125 8.50 -6.22 -18.28
CA ILE A 125 7.51 -6.23 -17.19
C ILE A 125 7.42 -4.82 -16.60
N SER A 126 6.24 -4.22 -16.66
CA SER A 126 5.92 -2.95 -16.01
C SER A 126 5.12 -3.18 -14.74
N MET A 127 5.17 -2.21 -13.85
CA MET A 127 4.36 -2.18 -12.64
C MET A 127 3.53 -0.90 -12.64
N PRO A 128 2.31 -0.96 -12.10
CA PRO A 128 1.36 0.12 -12.20
C PRO A 128 1.87 1.31 -11.41
N GLN A 129 1.86 2.47 -12.03
CA GLN A 129 2.21 3.73 -11.39
C GLN A 129 0.98 4.27 -10.63
N VAL A 130 0.58 3.53 -9.61
CA VAL A 130 -0.52 3.93 -8.71
C VAL A 130 -0.09 5.15 -7.93
N GLN A 131 -0.91 6.19 -7.85
CA GLN A 131 -0.58 7.35 -7.00
C GLN A 131 -1.18 7.18 -5.62
N ALA A 132 -0.40 7.53 -4.60
CA ALA A 132 -0.87 7.69 -3.24
C ALA A 132 -1.01 9.18 -2.91
N ILE A 133 -2.17 9.54 -2.37
CA ILE A 133 -2.54 10.87 -1.88
C ILE A 133 -2.61 10.74 -0.37
N VAL A 134 -1.62 11.30 0.30
CA VAL A 134 -1.33 10.99 1.71
C VAL A 134 -1.16 12.22 2.57
N GLU A 135 -1.52 12.08 3.84
CA GLU A 135 -1.05 12.92 4.94
C GLU A 135 0.08 12.22 5.70
N ASP A 136 1.10 12.97 6.13
CA ASP A 136 2.16 12.39 6.94
C ASP A 136 1.66 12.16 8.37
N LEU A 137 1.94 10.97 8.91
CA LEU A 137 1.72 10.62 10.30
C LEU A 137 3.06 10.24 10.94
N ALA A 138 3.25 10.68 12.18
CA ALA A 138 4.37 10.24 12.97
C ALA A 138 4.19 8.76 13.29
N TYR A 139 5.26 7.98 13.23
CA TYR A 139 5.22 6.60 13.67
C TYR A 139 4.78 6.48 15.14
N ALA A 140 3.80 5.62 15.36
CA ALA A 140 3.38 5.11 16.66
C ALA A 140 3.03 3.63 16.49
N GLU A 141 3.13 2.84 17.57
CA GLU A 141 2.79 1.41 17.52
C GLU A 141 1.29 1.20 17.23
N SER A 142 0.44 2.13 17.67
CA SER A 142 -0.97 2.21 17.31
C SER A 142 -1.20 3.42 16.41
N ILE A 143 -1.82 3.21 15.26
CA ILE A 143 -2.07 4.23 14.25
C ILE A 143 -3.55 4.29 13.90
N ASN A 144 -3.99 5.50 13.55
CA ASN A 144 -5.27 5.75 12.91
C ASN A 144 -4.99 6.31 11.51
N VAL A 145 -5.52 5.67 10.48
CA VAL A 145 -5.29 6.05 9.08
C VAL A 145 -6.59 6.48 8.47
N SER A 146 -6.68 7.73 8.06
CA SER A 146 -7.89 8.32 7.47
C SER A 146 -7.66 8.67 6.00
N ALA A 147 -8.71 8.61 5.20
CA ALA A 147 -8.67 9.26 3.89
C ALA A 147 -8.45 10.78 4.10
N PRO A 148 -7.44 11.42 3.49
CA PRO A 148 -7.16 12.83 3.70
C PRO A 148 -8.20 13.69 2.98
N VAL A 149 -9.34 13.96 3.64
CA VAL A 149 -10.54 14.62 3.06
C VAL A 149 -10.19 15.88 2.26
N LYS A 150 -9.26 16.69 2.76
CA LYS A 150 -8.85 17.95 2.12
C LYS A 150 -8.18 17.77 0.76
N CYS A 151 -7.74 16.56 0.45
CA CYS A 151 -7.07 16.17 -0.78
C CYS A 151 -7.97 15.37 -1.73
N VAL A 152 -9.15 14.97 -1.26
CA VAL A 152 -10.10 14.20 -2.05
C VAL A 152 -10.92 15.19 -2.88
N GLU A 153 -10.71 15.17 -4.20
CA GLU A 153 -11.43 16.04 -5.13
C GLU A 153 -12.86 15.53 -5.39
N ASP A 154 -13.04 14.21 -5.49
CA ASP A 154 -14.35 13.57 -5.68
C ASP A 154 -14.83 12.89 -4.38
N PRO A 155 -15.92 13.40 -3.75
CA PRO A 155 -16.45 12.82 -2.52
C PRO A 155 -17.14 11.46 -2.73
N ASN A 156 -17.43 11.05 -3.97
CA ASN A 156 -18.12 9.80 -4.29
C ASN A 156 -17.16 8.61 -4.46
N LEU A 157 -15.85 8.81 -4.23
CA LEU A 157 -14.89 7.73 -4.32
C LEU A 157 -15.21 6.63 -3.33
N GLU A 158 -15.17 5.39 -3.84
CA GLU A 158 -15.46 4.19 -3.07
C GLU A 158 -14.24 3.29 -3.02
N THR A 159 -14.15 2.48 -1.97
CA THR A 159 -13.08 1.53 -1.76
C THR A 159 -13.62 0.20 -1.25
N ARG A 160 -12.92 -0.88 -1.58
CA ARG A 160 -13.09 -2.20 -0.98
C ARG A 160 -11.75 -2.76 -0.48
N LYS A 161 -10.67 -2.02 -0.66
CA LYS A 161 -9.30 -2.52 -0.50
C LYS A 161 -8.51 -1.56 0.36
N LEU A 162 -7.89 -2.09 1.42
CA LEU A 162 -6.83 -1.42 2.13
C LEU A 162 -5.49 -1.85 1.52
N VAL A 163 -4.60 -0.90 1.29
CA VAL A 163 -3.27 -1.11 0.75
C VAL A 163 -2.26 -0.70 1.80
N VAL A 164 -1.29 -1.57 2.01
CA VAL A 164 -0.11 -1.29 2.84
C VAL A 164 1.11 -1.48 1.96
N TYR A 165 1.76 -0.38 1.62
CA TYR A 165 2.90 -0.31 0.73
C TYR A 165 4.14 0.09 1.51
N SER A 166 5.30 -0.42 1.13
CA SER A 166 6.60 -0.01 1.68
C SER A 166 7.55 0.47 0.59
N TRP A 167 8.16 1.64 0.81
CA TRP A 167 9.22 2.17 -0.07
C TRP A 167 10.55 1.42 0.05
N LEU A 168 10.74 0.69 1.15
CA LEU A 168 11.89 -0.18 1.38
C LEU A 168 11.40 -1.54 1.82
N VAL A 169 11.88 -2.61 1.18
CA VAL A 169 11.66 -3.96 1.70
C VAL A 169 13.00 -4.49 2.16
N SER A 170 13.26 -4.37 3.46
CA SER A 170 14.48 -4.91 4.05
C SER A 170 14.43 -6.43 4.07
N ILE A 171 15.52 -7.06 3.61
CA ILE A 171 15.75 -8.51 3.73
C ILE A 171 15.96 -8.91 5.19
N LEU A 172 16.48 -7.99 6.01
CA LEU A 172 16.85 -8.24 7.41
C LEU A 172 15.66 -8.10 8.35
N ASP A 173 14.70 -7.23 8.04
CA ASP A 173 13.58 -6.93 8.93
C ASP A 173 12.25 -6.74 8.18
N LYS A 174 11.20 -7.42 8.66
CA LYS A 174 9.85 -7.34 8.10
C LYS A 174 9.02 -6.34 8.88
N ALA A 175 8.40 -5.40 8.17
CA ALA A 175 7.31 -4.62 8.73
C ALA A 175 6.03 -5.46 8.73
N THR A 176 5.21 -5.30 9.77
CA THR A 176 3.95 -6.03 9.95
C THR A 176 2.88 -5.05 10.39
N ILE A 177 1.67 -5.25 9.87
CA ILE A 177 0.48 -4.55 10.32
C ILE A 177 -0.47 -5.56 10.96
N ASP A 178 -0.90 -5.27 12.19
CA ASP A 178 -1.90 -6.04 12.90
C ASP A 178 -3.23 -5.27 12.93
N LEU A 179 -4.25 -5.87 12.33
CA LEU A 179 -5.61 -5.38 12.22
C LEU A 179 -6.55 -6.09 13.21
N THR A 180 -6.02 -6.85 14.17
CA THR A 180 -6.83 -7.64 15.10
C THR A 180 -7.78 -6.80 15.95
N LYS A 181 -7.32 -5.61 16.35
CA LYS A 181 -8.10 -4.65 17.16
C LYS A 181 -8.58 -3.45 16.35
N SER A 182 -8.37 -3.48 15.02
CA SER A 182 -8.72 -2.35 14.19
C SER A 182 -10.18 -2.36 13.80
N GLU A 183 -10.76 -1.18 13.67
CA GLU A 183 -12.12 -0.98 13.19
C GLU A 183 -12.12 0.01 12.02
N LEU A 184 -13.12 -0.12 11.15
CA LEU A 184 -13.39 0.88 10.12
C LEU A 184 -14.57 1.72 10.57
N THR A 185 -14.37 3.02 10.63
CA THR A 185 -15.37 3.99 11.08
C THR A 185 -15.29 5.27 10.25
N TYR A 186 -16.29 6.14 10.37
CA TYR A 186 -16.27 7.47 9.77
C TYR A 186 -16.12 8.53 10.88
N ILE A 187 -14.96 9.19 10.98
CA ILE A 187 -14.64 10.14 12.06
C ILE A 187 -14.07 11.48 11.60
#